data_AF-A0AA87RBS1-F1
#
_entry.id   AF-A0AA87RBS1-F1
#
_cell.length_a   1.000
_cell.length_b   1.000
_cell.length_c   1.000
_cell.angle_alpha   90.00
_cell.angle_beta   90.00
_cell.angle_gamma   90.00
#
_symmetry.space_group_name_H-M   'P 1'
#
loop_
_entity.id
_entity.type
_entity.pdbx_description
1 polymer ?
#
loop_
_entity_poly.entity_id
_entity_poly.type
_entity_poly.pdbx_seq_one_letter_code
_entity_poly.pdbx_strand_id
1 'polypeptide(L)'
;MRPDGCGNDESPRICEGFAAGLLDVCSNHCIAGFSPNQLRKLAFVGDREDGSSKAPTYRAQALAKRLEPGAIAEIVRRARAGESARSLAIEYVVAPSSMAKLLRENGVTVSRRTVTKTKTRILAREYEDGATMRELETKHGLSHGAVLRALHRSGVTMRAKAPRSRI
;
A
#
# COMPACT_ATOMS: atom_id res chain seq x y z
N MET A 1 17.36 -46.22 21.59
CA MET A 1 16.48 -45.07 21.88
C MET A 1 17.29 -43.80 21.76
N ARG A 2 16.73 -42.76 21.15
CA ARG A 2 17.29 -41.41 21.01
C ARG A 2 17.12 -40.60 22.33
N PRO A 3 17.77 -39.42 22.43
CA PRO A 3 18.36 -38.82 23.64
C PRO A 3 17.53 -37.64 24.18
N ASP A 4 17.85 -37.18 25.39
CA ASP A 4 17.54 -35.84 25.95
C ASP A 4 18.59 -35.59 27.06
N GLY A 5 19.25 -34.46 27.28
CA GLY A 5 19.06 -33.08 26.88
C GLY A 5 19.51 -32.21 28.07
N CYS A 6 20.63 -31.49 27.94
CA CYS A 6 21.02 -30.33 28.75
C CYS A 6 21.61 -29.33 27.73
N GLY A 7 21.08 -28.11 27.51
CA GLY A 7 20.87 -27.03 28.47
C GLY A 7 22.24 -26.50 28.91
N ASN A 8 22.64 -25.24 28.78
CA ASN A 8 22.12 -23.97 28.31
C ASN A 8 23.34 -23.09 27.98
N ASP A 9 23.08 -21.86 27.55
CA ASP A 9 23.92 -20.66 27.73
C ASP A 9 24.80 -20.14 26.57
N GLU A 10 24.34 -18.96 26.11
CA GLU A 10 25.08 -17.75 25.79
C GLU A 10 26.30 -17.79 24.86
N SER A 11 26.03 -17.44 23.59
CA SER A 11 26.81 -16.55 22.71
C SER A 11 28.31 -16.88 22.49
N PRO A 12 29.05 -16.09 21.70
CA PRO A 12 28.77 -15.37 20.46
C PRO A 12 29.47 -16.08 19.28
N ARG A 13 29.23 -15.68 18.02
CA ARG A 13 30.33 -15.37 17.07
C ARG A 13 29.77 -14.52 15.95
N ILE A 14 30.02 -13.23 16.13
CA ILE A 14 30.20 -12.25 15.07
C ILE A 14 31.14 -12.84 14.02
N CYS A 15 30.76 -12.62 12.77
CA CYS A 15 31.53 -12.53 11.53
C CYS A 15 32.82 -13.36 11.41
N GLU A 16 32.88 -14.20 10.38
CA GLU A 16 33.86 -14.06 9.30
C GLU A 16 33.56 -15.08 8.20
N GLY A 17 33.52 -14.64 6.94
CA GLY A 17 33.31 -15.55 5.82
C GLY A 17 32.68 -14.91 4.60
N PHE A 18 33.43 -13.98 4.02
CA PHE A 18 33.19 -13.27 2.78
C PHE A 18 32.70 -14.17 1.62
N ALA A 19 31.51 -13.90 1.07
CA ALA A 19 31.20 -14.13 -0.34
C ALA A 19 30.13 -13.13 -0.79
N ALA A 20 30.64 -11.96 -1.20
CA ALA A 20 30.08 -11.03 -2.18
C ALA A 20 28.56 -11.01 -2.32
N GLY A 21 27.96 -9.96 -1.76
CA GLY A 21 26.54 -9.69 -1.83
C GLY A 21 26.01 -9.63 -3.26
N LEU A 22 25.04 -10.50 -3.54
CA LEU A 22 23.95 -10.13 -4.41
C LEU A 22 22.87 -9.52 -3.52
N LEU A 23 22.52 -8.27 -3.80
CA LEU A 23 21.55 -7.51 -3.02
C LEU A 23 20.26 -8.31 -2.81
N ASP A 24 19.87 -8.36 -1.54
CA ASP A 24 18.54 -8.67 -1.04
C ASP A 24 17.54 -7.68 -1.64
N VAL A 25 16.72 -8.16 -2.58
CA VAL A 25 15.60 -7.38 -3.13
C VAL A 25 14.33 -8.19 -2.98
N CYS A 26 13.88 -8.43 -1.74
CA CYS A 26 12.46 -8.58 -1.45
C CYS A 26 12.18 -8.36 0.05
N SER A 27 11.21 -7.49 0.35
CA SER A 27 10.78 -7.05 1.68
C SER A 27 10.05 -8.10 2.55
N ASN A 28 10.53 -9.34 2.56
CA ASN A 28 10.19 -10.29 3.60
C ASN A 28 11.39 -11.22 3.76
N HIS A 29 12.13 -11.08 4.87
CA HIS A 29 13.30 -11.89 5.21
C HIS A 29 12.88 -13.35 5.45
N CYS A 30 12.57 -14.06 4.37
CA CYS A 30 12.43 -15.49 4.37
C CYS A 30 13.77 -16.03 3.89
N ILE A 31 14.55 -16.63 4.80
CA ILE A 31 15.67 -17.49 4.43
C ILE A 31 15.08 -18.53 3.49
N ALA A 32 15.34 -18.40 2.19
CA ALA A 32 14.87 -19.35 1.22
C ALA A 32 15.44 -20.71 1.63
N GLY A 33 14.58 -21.68 1.94
CA GLY A 33 14.97 -23.04 2.39
C GLY A 33 15.62 -23.88 1.29
N PHE A 34 16.30 -23.24 0.34
CA PHE A 34 16.89 -23.86 -0.83
C PHE A 34 18.42 -23.78 -0.74
N SER A 35 19.05 -24.95 -0.79
CA SER A 35 20.49 -25.07 -1.00
C SER A 35 20.89 -24.51 -2.39
N PRO A 36 22.15 -24.09 -2.59
CA PRO A 36 22.65 -23.64 -3.88
C PRO A 36 22.41 -24.64 -5.02
N ASN A 37 22.45 -25.95 -4.71
CA ASN A 37 22.15 -27.01 -5.68
C ASN A 37 20.66 -27.09 -6.02
N GLN A 38 19.76 -26.82 -5.08
CA GLN A 38 18.32 -26.71 -5.37
C GLN A 38 18.01 -25.46 -6.19
N LEU A 39 18.68 -24.34 -5.91
CA LEU A 39 18.57 -23.14 -6.74
C LEU A 39 19.07 -23.40 -8.17
N ARG A 40 20.18 -24.13 -8.36
CA ARG A 40 20.62 -24.57 -9.69
C ARG A 40 19.61 -25.47 -10.41
N LYS A 41 18.95 -26.38 -9.67
CA LYS A 41 17.90 -27.25 -10.24
C LYS A 41 16.65 -26.46 -10.67
N LEU A 42 16.29 -25.41 -9.93
CA LEU A 42 15.19 -24.51 -10.31
C LEU A 42 15.59 -23.54 -11.44
N ALA A 43 16.86 -23.17 -11.51
CA ALA A 43 17.43 -22.33 -12.57
C ALA A 43 17.59 -23.08 -13.90
N PHE A 44 17.58 -24.43 -13.88
CA PHE A 44 17.24 -25.18 -15.07
C PHE A 44 15.78 -24.87 -15.42
N VAL A 45 15.60 -23.91 -16.32
CA VAL A 45 14.41 -23.79 -17.14
C VAL A 45 14.39 -25.06 -17.97
N GLY A 46 13.80 -26.13 -17.41
CA GLY A 46 13.49 -27.30 -18.21
C GLY A 46 12.68 -26.82 -19.40
N ASP A 47 13.08 -27.22 -20.60
CA ASP A 47 12.25 -27.06 -21.78
C ASP A 47 10.91 -27.70 -21.44
N ARG A 48 9.89 -26.86 -21.26
CA ARG A 48 8.53 -27.36 -21.20
C ARG A 48 8.25 -27.91 -22.59
N GLU A 49 7.99 -29.21 -22.69
CA GLU A 49 7.75 -29.88 -23.98
C GLU A 49 6.49 -29.38 -24.72
N ASP A 50 5.76 -28.44 -24.13
CA ASP A 50 4.62 -27.76 -24.73
C ASP A 50 5.00 -26.63 -25.71
N GLY A 51 6.30 -26.37 -25.93
CA GLY A 51 6.77 -25.38 -26.90
C GLY A 51 6.34 -23.95 -26.59
N SER A 52 5.79 -23.69 -25.40
CA SER A 52 5.34 -22.36 -25.00
C SER A 52 6.50 -21.59 -24.35
N SER A 53 7.44 -21.14 -25.17
CA SER A 53 8.49 -20.17 -24.80
C SER A 53 7.95 -18.75 -24.54
N LYS A 54 6.63 -18.57 -24.45
CA LYS A 54 6.03 -17.29 -24.12
C LYS A 54 6.31 -16.97 -22.66
N ALA A 55 7.07 -15.90 -22.43
CA ALA A 55 7.21 -15.32 -21.10
C ALA A 55 5.83 -15.17 -20.45
N PRO A 56 5.65 -15.52 -19.17
CA PRO A 56 4.37 -15.36 -18.48
C PRO A 56 3.98 -13.90 -18.54
N THR A 57 3.03 -13.57 -19.42
CA THR A 57 2.46 -12.23 -19.48
C THR A 57 1.53 -12.10 -18.29
N TYR A 58 1.99 -11.44 -17.23
CA TYR A 58 1.11 -11.10 -16.12
C TYR A 58 0.06 -10.10 -16.64
N ARG A 59 -1.12 -10.62 -16.99
CA ARG A 59 -2.28 -9.80 -17.31
C ARG A 59 -3.14 -9.75 -16.06
N ALA A 60 -3.12 -8.61 -15.36
CA ALA A 60 -4.00 -8.38 -14.22
C ALA A 60 -5.45 -8.66 -14.62
N GLN A 61 -6.02 -9.77 -14.13
CA GLN A 61 -7.41 -10.11 -14.39
C GLN A 61 -8.30 -9.09 -13.68
N ALA A 62 -9.33 -8.62 -14.38
CA ALA A 62 -10.30 -7.71 -13.79
C ALA A 62 -10.91 -8.34 -12.54
N LEU A 63 -11.08 -7.55 -11.47
CA LEU A 63 -11.64 -8.04 -10.22
C LEU A 63 -13.03 -8.68 -10.42
N ALA A 64 -13.82 -8.12 -11.34
CA ALA A 64 -15.12 -8.67 -11.72
C ALA A 64 -15.06 -10.10 -12.29
N LYS A 65 -13.90 -10.56 -12.79
CA LYS A 65 -13.71 -11.94 -13.26
C LYS A 65 -13.30 -12.91 -12.15
N ARG A 66 -12.81 -12.39 -11.02
CA ARG A 66 -12.34 -13.17 -9.87
C ARG A 66 -13.39 -13.31 -8.78
N LEU A 67 -14.32 -12.36 -8.73
CA LEU A 67 -15.43 -12.37 -7.80
C LEU A 67 -16.63 -13.04 -8.47
N GLU A 68 -17.32 -13.89 -7.71
CA GLU A 68 -18.60 -14.45 -8.13
C GLU A 68 -19.60 -13.31 -8.44
N PRO A 69 -20.44 -13.44 -9.49
CA PRO A 69 -21.39 -12.40 -9.88
C PRO A 69 -22.30 -11.92 -8.73
N GLY A 70 -22.69 -12.85 -7.84
CA GLY A 70 -23.48 -12.54 -6.65
C GLY A 70 -22.75 -11.63 -5.64
N ALA A 71 -21.44 -11.82 -5.48
CA ALA A 71 -20.62 -10.98 -4.61
C ALA A 71 -20.51 -9.55 -5.15
N ILE A 72 -20.43 -9.39 -6.48
CA ILE A 72 -20.38 -8.08 -7.14
C ILE A 72 -21.69 -7.32 -6.91
N ALA A 73 -22.84 -7.99 -7.07
CA ALA A 73 -24.14 -7.38 -6.85
C ALA A 73 -24.30 -6.87 -5.41
N GLU A 74 -23.84 -7.64 -4.43
CA GLU A 74 -23.89 -7.25 -3.02
C GLU A 74 -22.97 -6.06 -2.70
N ILE A 75 -21.75 -6.07 -3.22
CA ILE A 75 -20.81 -4.93 -3.09
C ILE A 75 -21.42 -3.65 -3.67
N VAL A 76 -22.05 -3.73 -4.84
CA VAL A 76 -22.70 -2.59 -5.49
C VAL A 76 -23.89 -2.09 -4.66
N ARG A 77 -24.72 -3.00 -4.12
CA ARG A 77 -25.84 -2.65 -3.24
C ARG A 77 -25.36 -1.89 -2.00
N ARG A 78 -24.35 -2.41 -1.31
CA ARG A 78 -23.77 -1.77 -0.11
C ARG A 78 -23.13 -0.42 -0.41
N ALA A 79 -22.42 -0.31 -1.53
CA ALA A 79 -21.84 0.96 -1.95
C ALA A 79 -22.91 2.01 -2.29
N ARG A 80 -24.04 1.60 -2.89
CA ARG A 80 -25.21 2.49 -3.12
C ARG A 80 -25.89 2.91 -1.83
N ALA A 81 -25.87 2.07 -0.79
CA ALA A 81 -26.34 2.40 0.55
C ALA A 81 -25.43 3.41 1.30
N GLY A 82 -24.31 3.83 0.69
CA GLY A 82 -23.40 4.84 1.24
C GLY A 82 -22.17 4.28 1.93
N GLU A 83 -21.97 2.96 1.90
CA GLU A 83 -20.76 2.37 2.44
C GLU A 83 -19.52 2.75 1.61
N SER A 84 -18.39 2.97 2.29
CA SER A 84 -17.19 3.46 1.62
C SER A 84 -16.49 2.34 0.84
N ALA A 85 -16.02 2.66 -0.38
CA ALA A 85 -15.22 1.75 -1.18
C ALA A 85 -13.96 1.23 -0.45
N ARG A 86 -13.44 1.99 0.52
CA ARG A 86 -12.30 1.56 1.34
C ARG A 86 -12.70 0.47 2.35
N SER A 87 -13.85 0.62 3.00
CA SER A 87 -14.38 -0.40 3.95
C SER A 87 -14.60 -1.72 3.22
N LEU A 88 -15.30 -1.65 2.07
CA LEU A 88 -15.53 -2.81 1.21
C LEU A 88 -14.22 -3.43 0.72
N ALA A 89 -13.23 -2.63 0.36
CA ALA A 89 -11.92 -3.14 -0.06
C ALA A 89 -11.21 -3.95 1.04
N ILE A 90 -11.30 -3.51 2.30
CA ILE A 90 -10.70 -4.21 3.45
C ILE A 90 -11.41 -5.54 3.69
N GLU A 91 -12.74 -5.52 3.72
CA GLU A 91 -13.56 -6.72 4.00
C GLU A 91 -13.36 -7.82 2.96
N TYR A 92 -13.37 -7.45 1.67
CA TYR A 92 -13.20 -8.40 0.58
C TYR A 92 -11.72 -8.69 0.24
N VAL A 93 -10.77 -8.14 0.99
CA VAL A 93 -9.31 -8.29 0.80
C VAL A 93 -8.88 -7.93 -0.64
N VAL A 94 -9.33 -6.77 -1.09
CA VAL A 94 -9.10 -6.24 -2.43
C VAL A 94 -8.33 -4.92 -2.33
N ALA A 95 -7.46 -4.64 -3.31
CA ALA A 95 -6.85 -3.32 -3.43
C ALA A 95 -7.93 -2.21 -3.55
N PRO A 96 -7.85 -1.11 -2.76
CA PRO A 96 -8.84 -0.03 -2.82
C PRO A 96 -9.05 0.58 -4.21
N SER A 97 -8.01 0.59 -5.04
CA SER A 97 -8.06 1.03 -6.43
C SER A 97 -8.91 0.10 -7.31
N SER A 98 -8.77 -1.22 -7.14
CA SER A 98 -9.56 -2.23 -7.85
C SER A 98 -11.02 -2.19 -7.42
N MET A 99 -11.30 -2.03 -6.12
CA MET A 99 -12.66 -1.85 -5.61
C MET A 99 -13.31 -0.58 -6.19
N ALA A 100 -12.60 0.54 -6.20
CA ALA A 100 -13.09 1.78 -6.80
C ALA A 100 -13.26 1.69 -8.32
N LYS A 101 -12.48 0.85 -9.02
CA LYS A 101 -12.66 0.57 -10.44
C LYS A 101 -13.94 -0.26 -10.68
N LEU A 102 -14.13 -1.35 -9.94
CA LEU A 102 -15.33 -2.19 -9.99
C LEU A 102 -16.60 -1.37 -9.77
N LEU A 103 -16.59 -0.51 -8.75
CA LEU A 103 -17.74 0.35 -8.43
C LEU A 103 -18.06 1.34 -9.55
N ARG A 104 -17.03 1.95 -10.17
CA ARG A 104 -17.22 2.85 -11.31
C ARG A 104 -17.76 2.13 -12.55
N GLU A 105 -17.25 0.94 -12.85
CA GLU A 105 -17.74 0.11 -13.96
C GLU A 105 -19.22 -0.30 -13.77
N ASN A 106 -19.70 -0.37 -12.51
CA ASN A 106 -21.10 -0.65 -12.16
C ASN A 106 -21.93 0.63 -11.89
N GLY A 107 -21.44 1.80 -12.31
CA GLY A 107 -22.16 3.08 -12.23
C GLY A 107 -22.27 3.68 -10.83
N VAL A 108 -21.54 3.16 -9.84
CA VAL A 108 -21.49 3.75 -8.49
C VAL A 108 -20.44 4.86 -8.45
N THR A 109 -20.88 6.10 -8.22
CA THR A 109 -19.98 7.24 -8.04
C THR A 109 -19.33 7.18 -6.67
N VAL A 110 -18.09 6.68 -6.60
CA VAL A 110 -17.30 6.68 -5.36
C VAL A 110 -16.86 8.11 -5.05
N SER A 111 -17.57 8.78 -4.15
CA SER A 111 -17.20 10.11 -3.68
C SER A 111 -15.87 10.05 -2.91
N ARG A 112 -14.88 10.81 -3.38
CA ARG A 112 -13.62 10.99 -2.64
C ARG A 112 -13.92 11.83 -1.41
N ARG A 113 -13.59 11.32 -0.21
CA ARG A 113 -13.56 12.13 1.02
C ARG A 113 -12.57 13.27 0.81
N THR A 114 -13.13 14.42 0.48
CA THR A 114 -12.40 15.66 0.26
C THR A 114 -12.63 16.54 1.47
N VAL A 115 -11.62 17.31 1.86
CA VAL A 115 -11.80 18.34 2.89
C VAL A 115 -12.91 19.28 2.43
N THR A 116 -13.95 19.46 3.25
CA THR A 116 -15.11 20.26 2.90
C THR A 116 -14.70 21.69 2.53
N LYS A 117 -15.49 22.37 1.68
CA LYS A 117 -15.19 23.75 1.26
C LYS A 117 -15.04 24.68 2.47
N THR A 118 -15.90 24.52 3.48
CA THR A 118 -15.84 25.28 4.74
C THR A 118 -14.51 25.07 5.46
N LYS A 119 -14.09 23.82 5.65
CA LYS A 119 -12.81 23.50 6.32
C LYS A 119 -11.61 23.98 5.50
N THR A 120 -11.71 23.92 4.18
CA THR A 120 -10.69 24.42 3.25
C THR A 120 -10.50 25.95 3.38
N ARG A 121 -11.60 26.71 3.55
CA ARG A 121 -11.54 28.16 3.83
C ARG A 121 -10.94 28.48 5.20
N ILE A 122 -11.27 27.70 6.23
CA ILE A 122 -10.69 27.87 7.57
C ILE A 122 -9.17 27.65 7.54
N LEU A 123 -8.72 26.57 6.89
CA LEU A 123 -7.29 26.27 6.72
C LEU A 123 -6.55 27.39 5.98
N ALA A 124 -7.16 27.94 4.92
CA ALA A 124 -6.58 29.04 4.16
C ALA A 124 -6.37 30.29 5.02
N ARG A 125 -7.42 30.70 5.76
CA ARG A 125 -7.34 31.85 6.68
C ARG A 125 -6.28 31.66 7.75
N GLU A 126 -6.27 30.51 8.43
CA GLU A 126 -5.27 30.23 9.46
C GLU A 126 -3.85 30.19 8.89
N TYR A 127 -3.69 29.64 7.68
CA TYR A 127 -2.39 29.68 7.00
C TYR A 127 -1.98 31.13 6.74
N GLU A 128 -2.83 31.95 6.13
CA GLU A 128 -2.59 33.37 5.83
C GLU A 128 -2.25 34.18 7.09
N ASP A 129 -2.95 33.93 8.20
CA ASP A 129 -2.72 34.53 9.52
C ASP A 129 -1.36 34.17 10.14
N GLY A 130 -0.64 33.21 9.57
CA GLY A 130 0.73 32.87 9.96
C GLY A 130 0.94 31.43 10.41
N ALA A 131 -0.12 30.62 10.53
CA ALA A 131 0.00 29.24 10.95
C ALA A 131 0.88 28.43 9.98
N THR A 132 1.69 27.55 10.54
CA THR A 132 2.52 26.60 9.81
C THR A 132 1.71 25.38 9.38
N MET A 133 2.18 24.68 8.35
CA MET A 133 1.54 23.43 7.89
C MET A 133 1.36 22.41 9.02
N ARG A 134 2.39 22.26 9.89
CA ARG A 134 2.38 21.31 11.00
C ARG A 134 1.33 21.66 12.06
N GLU A 135 1.15 22.95 12.35
CA GLU A 135 0.10 23.41 13.26
C GLU A 135 -1.29 23.12 12.68
N LEU A 136 -1.48 23.36 11.38
CA LEU A 136 -2.74 23.04 10.70
C LEU A 136 -3.02 21.53 10.69
N GLU A 137 -2.01 20.70 10.45
CA GLU A 137 -2.13 19.24 10.50
C GLU A 137 -2.60 18.76 11.87
N THR A 138 -1.94 19.23 12.93
CA THR A 138 -2.22 18.85 14.31
C THR A 138 -3.59 19.35 14.75
N LYS A 139 -3.89 20.63 14.48
CA LYS A 139 -5.14 21.28 14.88
C LYS A 139 -6.36 20.65 14.21
N HIS A 140 -6.25 20.25 12.95
CA HIS A 140 -7.38 19.75 12.16
C HIS A 140 -7.42 18.24 11.99
N GLY A 141 -6.44 17.50 12.53
CA GLY A 141 -6.31 16.05 12.39
C GLY A 141 -6.16 15.61 10.93
N LEU A 142 -5.46 16.42 10.12
CA LEU A 142 -5.30 16.19 8.69
C LEU A 142 -3.86 15.79 8.38
N SER A 143 -3.68 14.91 7.40
CA SER A 143 -2.35 14.61 6.88
C SER A 143 -1.78 15.82 6.12
N HIS A 144 -0.45 15.93 6.09
CA HIS A 144 0.27 16.98 5.36
C HIS A 144 -0.27 17.20 3.93
N GLY A 145 -0.39 16.11 3.15
CA GLY A 145 -0.92 16.19 1.78
C GLY A 145 -2.39 16.60 1.70
N ALA A 146 -3.21 16.33 2.72
CA ALA A 146 -4.59 16.78 2.77
C ALA A 146 -4.68 18.31 2.99
N VAL A 147 -3.83 18.85 3.88
CA VAL A 147 -3.69 20.29 4.11
C VAL A 147 -3.17 20.97 2.85
N LEU A 148 -2.08 20.48 2.26
CA LEU A 148 -1.50 21.07 1.03
C LEU A 148 -2.51 21.13 -0.11
N ARG A 149 -3.23 20.04 -0.37
CA ARG A 149 -4.29 20.01 -1.39
C ARG A 149 -5.44 20.96 -1.05
N ALA A 150 -5.77 21.15 0.23
CA ALA A 150 -6.80 22.10 0.64
C ALA A 150 -6.35 23.55 0.37
N LEU A 151 -5.13 23.93 0.77
CA LEU A 151 -4.59 25.27 0.52
C LEU A 151 -4.49 25.58 -0.98
N HIS A 152 -4.01 24.63 -1.79
CA HIS A 152 -3.99 24.78 -3.25
C HIS A 152 -5.39 24.98 -3.84
N ARG A 153 -6.41 24.25 -3.33
CA ARG A 153 -7.80 24.43 -3.79
C ARG A 153 -8.39 25.78 -3.37
N SER A 154 -7.93 26.36 -2.27
CA SER A 154 -8.32 27.70 -1.84
C SER A 154 -7.64 28.82 -2.64
N GLY A 155 -6.64 28.50 -3.48
CA GLY A 155 -5.90 29.49 -4.26
C GLY A 155 -4.86 30.28 -3.45
N VAL A 156 -4.52 29.82 -2.25
CA VAL A 156 -3.53 30.50 -1.39
C VAL A 156 -2.15 30.40 -2.02
N THR A 157 -1.43 31.52 -2.10
CA THR A 157 -0.03 31.51 -2.53
C THR A 157 0.84 30.86 -1.47
N MET A 158 1.47 29.73 -1.82
CA MET A 158 2.34 29.00 -0.90
C MET A 158 3.58 29.84 -0.57
N ARG A 159 3.92 29.92 0.72
CA ARG A 159 5.14 30.58 1.18
C ARG A 159 6.36 29.80 0.70
N ALA A 160 7.32 30.48 0.08
CA ALA A 160 8.54 29.88 -0.47
C ALA A 160 9.42 29.18 0.59
N LYS A 161 9.28 29.59 1.86
CA LYS A 161 9.98 28.97 2.98
C LYS A 161 9.06 28.95 4.20
N ALA A 162 8.81 27.77 4.75
CA ALA A 162 8.09 27.66 6.01
C ALA A 162 8.94 28.28 7.13
N PRO A 163 8.33 29.05 8.05
CA PRO A 163 8.98 29.37 9.32
C PRO A 163 9.46 28.06 9.97
N ARG A 164 10.70 28.02 10.44
CA ARG A 164 11.17 26.87 11.23
C ARG A 164 10.35 26.85 12.51
N SER A 165 9.51 25.82 12.68
CA SER A 165 8.81 25.63 13.96
C SER A 165 9.87 25.49 15.05
N ARG A 166 9.78 26.28 16.11
CA ARG A 166 10.51 25.95 17.34
C ARG A 166 9.94 24.62 17.84
N ILE A 167 10.81 23.62 17.96
CA ILE A 167 10.50 22.35 18.62
C ILE A 167 10.62 22.58 20.12
#